data_AF-R7P6Q2-F1
#
_entry.id   AF-R7P6Q2-F1
#
_cell.length_a   1.000
_cell.length_b   1.000
_cell.length_c   1.000
_cell.angle_alpha   90.00
_cell.angle_beta   90.00
_cell.angle_gamma   90.00
#
_symmetry.space_group_name_H-M   'P 1'
#
loop_
_entity.id
_entity.type
_entity.pdbx_description
1 polymer ?
#
loop_
_entity_poly.entity_id
_entity_poly.type
_entity_poly.pdbx_seq_one_letter_code
_entity_poly.pdbx_strand_id
1 'polypeptide(L)'
;MKKNGFTLIEILVVIALLAAVSVTVGVSMTGMTQRENEKKIKEYQTTIEDAACVYVEVKNMTTDTTVSIGTLLDEGYLRKNLTNPSTKKNIEEERTKTVTIKWVNNEKKCEFKTS
;
A
#
# COMPACT_ATOMS: atom_id res chain seq x y z
N MET A 1 41.72 46.05 -10.26
CA MET A 1 40.75 44.94 -10.28
C MET A 1 39.39 45.46 -9.87
N LYS A 2 38.39 45.45 -10.75
CA LYS A 2 37.04 45.94 -10.45
C LYS A 2 36.28 44.86 -9.68
N LYS A 3 36.08 45.05 -8.38
CA LYS A 3 35.28 44.14 -7.53
C LYS A 3 33.81 44.48 -7.73
N ASN A 4 33.15 43.79 -8.66
CA ASN A 4 31.70 43.84 -8.79
C ASN A 4 31.11 42.94 -7.71
N GLY A 5 30.79 43.50 -6.54
CA GLY A 5 30.05 42.79 -5.50
C GLY A 5 28.56 42.74 -5.84
N PHE A 6 27.88 41.68 -5.43
CA PHE A 6 26.42 41.57 -5.53
C PHE A 6 25.74 42.71 -4.77
N THR A 7 24.66 43.26 -5.33
CA THR A 7 23.83 44.26 -4.66
C THR A 7 22.84 43.59 -3.70
N LEU A 8 22.41 44.32 -2.66
CA LEU A 8 21.46 43.83 -1.65
C LEU A 8 20.16 43.30 -2.27
N ILE A 9 19.65 43.97 -3.31
CA ILE A 9 18.43 43.55 -4.02
C ILE A 9 18.61 42.19 -4.69
N GLU A 10 19.79 41.92 -5.23
CA GLU A 10 20.11 40.68 -5.93
C GLU A 10 20.13 39.50 -4.95
N ILE A 11 20.69 39.71 -3.75
CA ILE A 11 20.67 38.70 -2.68
C ILE A 11 19.25 38.46 -2.16
N LEU A 12 18.44 39.50 -2.00
CA LEU A 12 17.04 39.34 -1.58
C LEU A 12 16.20 38.54 -2.58
N VAL A 13 16.38 38.79 -3.88
CA VAL A 13 15.70 38.04 -4.95
C VAL A 13 16.12 36.58 -4.94
N VAL A 14 17.42 36.28 -4.78
CA VAL A 14 17.91 34.90 -4.73
C VAL A 14 17.33 34.15 -3.52
N ILE A 15 17.31 34.77 -2.34
CA ILE A 15 16.73 34.16 -1.13
C ILE A 15 15.23 33.90 -1.31
N ALA A 16 14.49 34.85 -1.90
CA ALA A 16 13.07 34.69 -2.19
C ALA A 16 12.80 33.53 -3.17
N LEU A 17 13.62 33.41 -4.23
CA LEU A 17 13.52 32.31 -5.19
C LEU A 17 13.86 30.95 -4.55
N LEU A 18 14.90 30.89 -3.71
CA LEU A 18 15.27 29.67 -2.98
C LEU A 18 14.14 29.23 -2.03
N ALA A 19 13.53 30.17 -1.31
CA ALA A 19 12.39 29.89 -0.45
C ALA A 19 11.20 29.31 -1.26
N ALA A 20 10.85 29.92 -2.39
CA ALA A 20 9.75 29.44 -3.24
C ALA A 20 10.00 28.02 -3.79
N VAL A 21 11.22 27.72 -4.25
CA VAL A 21 11.58 26.37 -4.74
C VAL A 21 11.56 25.35 -3.59
N SER A 22 12.04 25.71 -2.40
CA SER A 22 12.07 24.79 -1.26
C SER A 22 10.67 24.33 -0.83
N VAL A 23 9.69 25.24 -0.84
CA VAL A 23 8.29 24.93 -0.48
C VAL A 23 7.65 23.99 -1.51
N THR A 24 7.85 24.25 -2.80
CA THR A 24 7.25 23.46 -3.89
C THR A 24 7.78 22.02 -3.95
N VAL A 25 9.07 21.82 -3.67
CA VAL A 25 9.66 20.47 -3.56
C VAL A 25 9.08 19.73 -2.36
N GLY A 26 8.96 20.39 -1.20
CA GLY A 26 8.39 19.80 0.01
C GLY A 26 6.98 19.24 -0.17
N VAL A 27 6.07 20.01 -0.77
CA VAL A 27 4.68 19.56 -1.03
C VAL A 27 4.60 18.44 -2.09
N SER A 28 5.54 18.40 -3.03
CA SER A 28 5.57 17.35 -4.06
C SER A 28 6.03 16.01 -3.47
N MET A 29 6.99 16.03 -2.55
CA MET A 29 7.49 14.83 -1.86
C MET A 29 6.47 14.21 -0.90
N THR A 30 5.67 15.03 -0.20
CA THR A 30 4.61 14.52 0.69
C THR A 30 3.54 13.76 -0.10
N GLY A 31 3.09 14.30 -1.23
CA GLY A 31 2.13 13.62 -2.12
C GLY A 31 2.65 12.31 -2.71
N MET A 32 3.94 12.26 -3.08
CA MET A 32 4.57 11.02 -3.55
C MET A 32 4.61 9.94 -2.45
N THR A 33 5.00 10.33 -1.23
CA THR A 33 5.07 9.41 -0.09
C THR A 33 3.70 8.82 0.27
N GLN A 34 2.64 9.64 0.19
CA GLN A 34 1.28 9.17 0.44
C GLN A 34 0.86 8.11 -0.60
N ARG A 35 1.10 8.36 -1.88
CA ARG A 35 0.77 7.40 -2.96
C ARG A 35 1.52 6.08 -2.81
N GLU A 36 2.78 6.13 -2.41
CA GLU A 36 3.58 4.94 -2.13
C GLU A 36 3.00 4.12 -0.97
N ASN A 37 2.51 4.78 0.09
CA ASN A 37 1.85 4.11 1.20
C ASN A 37 0.51 3.47 0.80
N GLU A 38 -0.32 4.20 0.03
CA GLU A 38 -1.58 3.67 -0.51
C GLU A 38 -1.33 2.46 -1.41
N LYS A 39 -0.30 2.52 -2.26
CA LYS A 39 0.11 1.41 -3.12
C LYS A 39 0.51 0.19 -2.30
N LYS A 40 1.33 0.35 -1.26
CA LYS A 40 1.73 -0.75 -0.37
C LYS A 40 0.54 -1.39 0.34
N ILE A 41 -0.42 -0.58 0.79
CA ILE A 41 -1.66 -1.09 1.40
C ILE A 41 -2.45 -1.91 0.39
N LYS A 42 -2.61 -1.39 -0.82
CA LYS A 42 -3.33 -2.10 -1.89
C LYS A 42 -2.63 -3.41 -2.26
N GLU A 43 -1.31 -3.40 -2.45
CA GLU A 43 -0.52 -4.60 -2.74
C GLU A 43 -0.65 -5.66 -1.63
N TYR A 44 -0.64 -5.24 -0.36
CA TYR A 44 -0.88 -6.13 0.77
C TYR A 44 -2.26 -6.79 0.70
N GLN A 45 -3.32 -6.01 0.45
CA GLN A 45 -4.69 -6.52 0.34
C GLN A 45 -4.84 -7.46 -0.85
N THR A 46 -4.36 -7.07 -2.03
CA THR A 46 -4.42 -7.88 -3.25
C THR A 46 -3.66 -9.20 -3.08
N THR A 47 -2.51 -9.20 -2.40
CA THR A 47 -1.78 -10.45 -2.10
C THR A 47 -2.62 -11.44 -1.29
N ILE A 48 -3.39 -10.94 -0.32
CA ILE A 48 -4.27 -11.77 0.51
C ILE A 48 -5.49 -12.25 -0.30
N GLU A 49 -6.07 -11.39 -1.12
CA GLU A 49 -7.20 -11.70 -2.00
C GLU A 49 -6.83 -12.78 -3.03
N ASP A 50 -5.68 -12.61 -3.69
CA ASP A 50 -5.15 -13.57 -4.67
C ASP A 50 -4.89 -14.92 -4.02
N ALA A 51 -4.28 -14.95 -2.83
CA ALA A 51 -4.07 -16.20 -2.08
C ALA A 51 -5.39 -16.92 -1.76
N ALA A 52 -6.42 -16.18 -1.35
CA ALA A 52 -7.75 -16.74 -1.11
C ALA A 52 -8.40 -17.26 -2.40
N CYS A 53 -8.25 -16.52 -3.49
CA CYS A 53 -8.76 -16.87 -4.81
C CYS A 53 -8.09 -18.13 -5.38
N VAL A 54 -6.79 -18.30 -5.17
CA VAL A 54 -6.06 -19.51 -5.55
C VAL A 54 -6.50 -20.68 -4.67
N TYR A 55 -6.65 -20.49 -3.36
CA TYR A 55 -7.12 -21.52 -2.44
C TYR A 55 -8.47 -22.11 -2.85
N VAL A 56 -9.48 -21.26 -3.11
CA VAL A 56 -10.82 -21.72 -3.50
C VAL A 56 -10.83 -22.42 -4.85
N GLU A 57 -9.96 -22.01 -5.78
CA GLU A 57 -9.82 -22.64 -7.09
C GLU A 57 -9.21 -24.03 -6.99
N VAL A 58 -8.10 -24.16 -6.26
CA VAL A 58 -7.44 -25.45 -6.05
C VAL A 58 -8.35 -26.43 -5.30
N LYS A 59 -9.19 -25.94 -4.38
CA LYS A 59 -10.18 -26.75 -3.65
C LYS A 59 -11.50 -26.94 -4.40
N ASN A 60 -11.63 -26.44 -5.64
CA ASN A 60 -12.86 -26.49 -6.46
C ASN A 60 -14.12 -25.99 -5.72
N MET A 61 -13.96 -24.96 -4.88
CA MET A 61 -15.08 -24.35 -4.16
C MET A 61 -15.78 -23.37 -5.09
N THR A 62 -17.02 -23.64 -5.47
CA THR A 62 -17.79 -22.84 -6.44
C THR A 62 -18.93 -22.03 -5.81
N THR A 63 -18.97 -21.96 -4.49
CA THR A 63 -20.00 -21.25 -3.72
C THR A 63 -19.40 -20.12 -2.91
N ASP A 64 -20.23 -19.13 -2.59
CA ASP A 64 -19.86 -18.06 -1.67
C ASP A 64 -19.32 -18.63 -0.36
N THR A 65 -18.15 -18.16 0.04
CA THR A 65 -17.46 -18.68 1.21
C THR A 65 -16.59 -17.61 1.86
N THR A 66 -16.07 -17.91 3.03
CA THR A 66 -15.18 -17.04 3.78
C THR A 66 -14.00 -17.87 4.26
N VAL A 67 -12.79 -17.41 3.96
CA VAL A 67 -11.54 -18.10 4.30
C VAL A 67 -10.74 -17.23 5.24
N SER A 68 -10.23 -17.81 6.33
CA SER A 68 -9.39 -17.09 7.30
C SER A 68 -7.95 -16.94 6.79
N ILE A 69 -7.27 -15.88 7.20
CA ILE A 69 -5.84 -15.70 6.96
C ILE A 69 -5.06 -16.89 7.56
N GLY A 70 -5.47 -17.39 8.73
CA GLY A 70 -4.89 -18.59 9.34
C GLY A 70 -4.89 -19.80 8.39
N THR A 71 -6.02 -20.08 7.76
CA THR A 71 -6.13 -21.17 6.76
C THR A 71 -5.17 -20.98 5.60
N LEU A 72 -5.05 -19.76 5.07
CA LEU A 72 -4.14 -19.47 3.95
C LEU A 72 -2.66 -19.60 4.35
N LEU A 73 -2.30 -19.24 5.57
CA LEU A 73 -0.94 -19.41 6.10
C LEU A 73 -0.60 -20.87 6.38
N ASP A 74 -1.54 -21.63 6.93
CA ASP A 74 -1.33 -23.02 7.33
C ASP A 74 -1.27 -23.94 6.12
N GLU A 75 -2.08 -23.69 5.10
CA GLU A 75 -2.06 -24.41 3.82
C GLU A 75 -0.98 -23.88 2.85
N GLY A 76 -0.26 -22.81 3.21
CA GLY A 76 0.90 -22.31 2.47
C GLY A 76 0.59 -21.42 1.26
N TYR A 77 -0.64 -20.96 1.10
CA TYR A 77 -1.04 -20.00 0.05
C TYR A 77 -0.57 -18.56 0.36
N LEU A 78 -0.26 -18.26 1.62
CA LEU A 78 0.24 -16.96 2.07
C LEU A 78 1.56 -17.11 2.83
N ARG A 79 2.49 -16.17 2.63
CA ARG A 79 3.77 -16.17 3.34
C ARG A 79 3.63 -15.57 4.75
N LYS A 80 4.25 -16.21 5.74
CA LYS A 80 4.26 -15.78 7.15
C LYS A 80 5.05 -14.50 7.43
N ASN A 81 5.90 -14.08 6.49
CA ASN A 81 6.71 -12.86 6.65
C ASN A 81 6.03 -11.60 6.09
N LEU A 82 4.74 -11.67 5.74
CA LEU A 82 3.99 -10.50 5.28
C LEU A 82 3.68 -9.58 6.48
N THR A 83 3.90 -8.29 6.33
CA THR A 83 3.64 -7.29 7.38
C THR A 83 2.64 -6.27 6.87
N ASN A 84 1.64 -5.97 7.70
CA ASN A 84 0.63 -4.99 7.37
C ASN A 84 1.25 -3.58 7.33
N PRO A 85 1.23 -2.88 6.19
CA PRO A 85 1.86 -1.58 6.07
C PRO A 85 1.16 -0.48 6.91
N SER A 86 -0.12 -0.66 7.27
CA SER A 86 -0.88 0.28 8.09
C SER A 86 -0.66 0.06 9.59
N THR A 87 -0.76 -1.19 10.07
CA THR A 87 -0.69 -1.50 11.50
C THR A 87 0.71 -1.89 11.97
N LYS A 88 1.63 -2.15 11.03
CA LYS A 88 2.98 -2.69 11.27
C LYS A 88 3.01 -4.07 11.95
N LYS A 89 1.86 -4.73 12.08
CA LYS A 89 1.74 -6.07 12.63
C LYS A 89 2.08 -7.13 11.60
N ASN A 90 2.62 -8.25 12.06
CA ASN A 90 2.84 -9.40 11.20
C ASN A 90 1.48 -10.05 10.85
N ILE A 91 1.37 -10.61 9.65
CA ILE A 91 0.19 -11.34 9.16
C ILE A 91 -0.22 -12.49 10.10
N GLU A 92 0.72 -13.11 10.82
CA GLU A 92 0.47 -14.15 11.81
C GLU A 92 -0.32 -13.64 13.03
N GLU A 93 -0.26 -12.35 13.33
CA GLU A 93 -1.10 -11.73 14.37
C GLU A 93 -2.52 -11.45 13.86
N GLU A 94 -2.74 -11.49 12.55
CA GLU A 94 -4.01 -11.20 11.89
C GLU A 94 -4.74 -12.47 11.42
N ARG A 95 -4.34 -13.64 11.90
CA ARG A 95 -4.89 -14.96 11.50
C ARG A 95 -6.41 -15.09 11.57
N THR A 96 -7.05 -14.36 12.48
CA THR A 96 -8.51 -14.36 12.66
C THR A 96 -9.26 -13.53 11.63
N LYS A 97 -8.57 -12.66 10.87
CA LYS A 97 -9.19 -11.91 9.77
C LYS A 97 -9.55 -12.85 8.63
N THR A 98 -10.55 -12.45 7.85
CA THR A 98 -11.14 -13.30 6.82
C THR A 98 -11.27 -12.57 5.49
N VAL A 99 -11.13 -13.32 4.40
CA VAL A 99 -11.45 -12.90 3.04
C VAL A 99 -12.81 -13.47 2.67
N THR A 100 -13.71 -12.64 2.16
CA THR A 100 -14.99 -13.10 1.63
C THR A 100 -14.84 -13.34 0.13
N ILE A 101 -15.25 -14.51 -0.33
CA ILE A 101 -15.27 -14.89 -1.73
C ILE A 101 -16.71 -14.96 -2.18
N LYS A 102 -17.05 -14.18 -3.21
CA LYS A 102 -18.37 -14.18 -3.85
C LYS A 102 -18.27 -14.68 -5.27
N TRP A 103 -19.25 -15.46 -5.70
CA TRP A 103 -19.39 -15.96 -7.06
C TRP A 103 -20.49 -15.19 -7.78
N VAL A 104 -20.13 -14.51 -8.86
CA VAL A 104 -21.07 -13.78 -9.72
C VAL A 104 -20.86 -14.26 -11.14
N ASN A 105 -21.90 -14.81 -11.78
CA ASN A 105 -21.84 -15.31 -13.16
C ASN A 105 -20.66 -16.27 -13.44
N ASN A 106 -20.37 -17.18 -12.49
CA ASN A 106 -19.25 -18.12 -12.58
C ASN A 106 -17.85 -17.48 -12.53
N GLU A 107 -17.76 -16.19 -12.19
CA GLU A 107 -16.53 -15.46 -11.91
C GLU A 107 -16.40 -15.21 -10.40
N LYS A 108 -15.21 -15.49 -9.85
CA LYS A 108 -14.94 -15.33 -8.42
C LYS A 108 -14.43 -13.92 -8.12
N LYS A 109 -14.96 -13.31 -7.07
CA LYS A 109 -14.50 -12.03 -6.53
C LYS A 109 -14.08 -12.23 -5.08
N CYS A 110 -12.77 -12.13 -4.82
CA CYS A 110 -12.20 -12.20 -3.47
C CYS A 110 -12.03 -10.78 -2.94
N GLU A 111 -12.71 -10.44 -1.85
CA GLU A 111 -12.59 -9.13 -1.20
C GLU A 111 -12.09 -9.32 0.23
N PHE A 112 -10.92 -8.74 0.52
CA PHE A 112 -10.39 -8.70 1.86
C PHE A 112 -11.09 -7.59 2.64
N LYS A 113 -11.92 -7.96 3.61
CA LYS A 113 -12.52 -6.99 4.52
C LYS A 113 -11.52 -6.60 5.60
N THR A 114 -10.98 -5.40 5.51
CA THR A 114 -10.51 -4.68 6.69
C THR A 114 -11.73 -4.23 7.50
N SER A 115 -11.98 -4.89 8.63
CA SER A 115 -12.81 -4.34 9.71
C SER A 115 -12.21 -3.05 10.25
#